data_AF-A0A3C1SKY9-F1
#
_entry.id   AF-A0A3C1SKY9-F1
#
_cell.length_a   1.000
_cell.length_b   1.000
_cell.length_c   1.000
_cell.angle_alpha   90.00
_cell.angle_beta   90.00
_cell.angle_gamma   90.00
#
_symmetry.space_group_name_H-M   'P 1'
#
loop_
_entity.id
_entity.type
_entity.pdbx_description
1 polymer ?
#
loop_
_entity_poly.entity_id
_entity_poly.type
_entity_poly.pdbx_seq_one_letter_code
_entity_poly.pdbx_strand_id
1 'polypeptide(L)'
;MSRDRHSRRHGNSASHQNQNSHQNQKNRPPRHEQNTLLPHKSLFRPSKSVMVSAEQIQEENDAIRVFKDQNKPVCPHCKQPVDDLTSAIPDKASGEPMHFDCALEILSQSESLTGSDKIVYIGQGRFGVVAFERDQKHFTIKKVIDWESKEAHAPWRNTLCDLYSQTK
;
A
#
# COMPACT_ATOMS: atom_id res chain seq x y z
N MET A 1 46.83 10.37 -45.88
CA MET A 1 46.90 11.82 -46.16
C MET A 1 45.52 12.39 -45.83
N SER A 2 45.36 13.09 -44.71
CA SER A 2 45.21 14.56 -44.64
C SER A 2 43.93 15.03 -45.36
N ARG A 3 42.92 15.67 -44.75
CA ARG A 3 42.90 16.75 -43.75
C ARG A 3 41.45 17.05 -43.32
N ASP A 4 41.28 17.60 -42.10
CA ASP A 4 40.49 18.81 -41.71
C ASP A 4 39.13 19.11 -42.40
N ARG A 5 38.09 19.73 -41.81
CA ARG A 5 37.85 20.48 -40.57
C ARG A 5 36.34 20.81 -40.53
N HIS A 6 35.86 21.01 -39.30
CA HIS A 6 34.82 21.94 -38.81
C HIS A 6 33.79 22.57 -39.78
N SER A 7 32.51 22.58 -39.39
CA SER A 7 31.90 23.76 -38.73
C SER A 7 30.39 23.66 -38.52
N ARG A 8 29.96 24.37 -37.49
CA ARG A 8 28.61 24.67 -36.98
C ARG A 8 27.70 25.35 -38.02
N ARG A 9 26.38 25.12 -37.94
CA ARG A 9 25.27 26.13 -37.93
C ARG A 9 23.92 25.39 -37.94
N HIS A 10 23.07 25.52 -36.92
CA HIS A 10 22.05 26.57 -36.73
C HIS A 10 21.11 26.76 -37.93
N GLY A 11 19.81 26.47 -37.74
CA GLY A 11 18.76 26.94 -38.64
C GLY A 11 17.44 26.17 -38.55
N ASN A 12 16.50 26.70 -37.76
CA ASN A 12 15.06 26.48 -37.92
C ASN A 12 14.59 26.92 -39.32
N SER A 13 13.45 26.37 -39.76
CA SER A 13 12.37 26.94 -40.61
C SER A 13 11.91 25.88 -41.63
N ALA A 14 10.76 25.23 -41.43
CA ALA A 14 9.42 25.66 -41.86
C ALA A 14 9.11 25.34 -43.35
N SER A 15 8.04 24.56 -43.54
CA SER A 15 6.86 24.93 -44.35
C SER A 15 6.46 24.06 -45.56
N HIS A 16 5.13 23.93 -45.67
CA HIS A 16 4.26 23.54 -46.80
C HIS A 16 4.25 22.06 -47.23
N GLN A 17 3.12 21.37 -47.40
CA GLN A 17 1.91 21.68 -48.20
C GLN A 17 0.69 21.04 -47.48
N ASN A 18 -0.46 21.66 -47.18
CA ASN A 18 -1.49 22.36 -47.97
C ASN A 18 -2.03 21.60 -49.20
N GLN A 19 -3.17 20.91 -49.03
CA GLN A 19 -4.21 20.84 -50.06
C GLN A 19 -5.61 20.94 -49.43
N ASN A 20 -6.29 22.02 -49.80
CA ASN A 20 -7.70 22.34 -49.56
C ASN A 20 -8.64 21.33 -50.24
N SER A 21 -9.79 21.06 -49.63
CA SER A 21 -11.04 20.99 -50.40
C SER A 21 -12.18 21.64 -49.63
N HIS A 22 -12.95 22.41 -50.37
CA HIS A 22 -13.91 23.42 -49.94
C HIS A 22 -15.30 22.84 -49.62
N GLN A 23 -16.11 23.72 -49.01
CA GLN A 23 -17.58 23.77 -49.01
C GLN A 23 -18.31 23.00 -47.90
N ASN A 24 -18.63 23.69 -46.79
CA ASN A 24 -20.03 23.99 -46.46
C ASN A 24 -20.10 25.09 -45.36
N GLN A 25 -20.34 26.32 -45.78
CA GLN A 25 -20.70 27.42 -44.89
C GLN A 25 -22.22 27.53 -44.83
N LYS A 26 -22.80 27.48 -43.62
CA LYS A 26 -23.83 28.40 -43.11
C LYS A 26 -24.33 27.90 -41.74
N ASN A 27 -24.41 28.82 -40.78
CA ASN A 27 -24.95 28.70 -39.41
C ASN A 27 -23.98 28.33 -38.29
N ARG A 28 -23.12 29.28 -37.89
CA ARG A 28 -22.66 29.40 -36.49
C ARG A 28 -22.62 30.89 -36.06
N PRO A 29 -23.12 31.24 -34.86
CA PRO A 29 -23.10 32.61 -34.35
C PRO A 29 -21.67 33.05 -33.99
N PRO A 30 -21.38 34.36 -33.96
CA PRO A 30 -20.03 34.87 -33.74
C PRO A 30 -19.60 34.63 -32.29
N ARG A 31 -18.55 33.82 -32.11
CA ARG A 31 -17.89 33.63 -30.82
C ARG A 31 -16.98 34.84 -30.61
N HIS A 32 -17.41 35.75 -29.74
CA HIS A 32 -16.63 36.90 -29.30
C HIS A 32 -15.36 36.40 -28.58
N GLU A 33 -14.22 36.56 -29.25
CA GLU A 33 -12.89 36.33 -28.70
C GLU A 33 -12.60 37.42 -27.66
N GLN A 34 -12.69 37.09 -26.38
CA GLN A 34 -12.05 37.86 -25.32
C GLN A 34 -10.98 36.98 -24.70
N ASN A 35 -9.74 37.21 -25.18
CA ASN A 35 -8.52 36.84 -24.48
C ASN A 35 -8.48 37.64 -23.16
N THR A 36 -8.92 37.04 -22.06
CA THR A 36 -8.52 37.43 -20.71
C THR A 36 -7.78 36.27 -20.08
N LEU A 37 -6.48 36.20 -20.37
CA LEU A 37 -5.52 35.43 -19.58
C LEU A 37 -5.41 36.08 -18.19
N LEU A 38 -6.32 35.72 -17.29
CA LEU A 38 -6.12 35.91 -15.86
C LEU A 38 -5.45 34.63 -15.33
N PRO A 39 -4.29 34.71 -14.66
CA PRO A 39 -3.77 33.56 -13.94
C PRO A 39 -4.76 33.29 -12.82
N HIS A 40 -5.48 32.16 -12.89
CA HIS A 40 -6.21 31.64 -11.75
C HIS A 40 -5.16 31.19 -10.73
N LYS A 41 -4.58 32.15 -9.99
CA LYS A 41 -3.88 31.86 -8.76
C LYS A 41 -4.91 31.16 -7.91
N SER A 42 -4.77 29.84 -7.74
CA SER A 42 -5.53 29.14 -6.72
C SER A 42 -5.20 29.87 -5.42
N LEU A 43 -6.13 30.66 -4.93
CA LEU A 43 -6.09 31.16 -3.57
C LEU A 43 -6.23 29.89 -2.74
N PHE A 44 -5.09 29.28 -2.41
CA PHE A 44 -5.01 28.38 -1.28
C PHE A 44 -5.40 29.25 -0.10
N ARG A 45 -6.70 29.29 0.20
CA ARG A 45 -7.19 29.78 1.47
C ARG A 45 -6.86 28.63 2.42
N PRO A 46 -5.80 28.71 3.25
CA PRO A 46 -5.78 27.85 4.41
C PRO A 46 -7.12 28.09 5.11
N SER A 47 -7.89 27.03 5.33
CA SER A 47 -9.04 27.12 6.23
C SER A 47 -8.53 27.81 7.48
N LYS A 48 -9.22 28.88 7.93
CA LYS A 48 -8.90 29.58 9.18
C LYS A 48 -8.46 28.52 10.18
N SER A 49 -7.21 28.54 10.60
CA SER A 49 -6.68 27.66 11.62
C SER A 49 -7.52 27.92 12.86
N VAL A 50 -8.56 27.12 13.06
CA VAL A 50 -9.27 27.07 14.33
C VAL A 50 -8.19 26.66 15.31
N MET A 51 -7.79 27.58 16.18
CA MET A 51 -6.86 27.27 17.26
C MET A 51 -7.61 26.34 18.20
N VAL A 52 -7.42 25.03 18.02
CA VAL A 52 -7.94 24.01 18.93
C VAL A 52 -7.19 24.16 20.24
N SER A 53 -7.90 24.19 21.36
CA SER A 53 -7.26 24.28 22.67
C SER A 53 -6.47 23.00 22.97
N ALA A 54 -5.41 23.10 23.77
CA ALA A 54 -4.64 21.93 24.19
C ALA A 54 -5.51 20.90 24.94
N GLU A 55 -6.49 21.39 25.70
CA GLU A 55 -7.47 20.58 26.42
C GLU A 55 -8.36 19.77 25.46
N GLN A 56 -8.84 20.40 24.38
CA GLN A 56 -9.68 19.73 23.38
C GLN A 56 -8.87 18.69 22.58
N ILE A 57 -7.60 18.97 22.27
CA ILE A 57 -6.69 17.98 21.67
C ILE A 57 -6.51 16.77 22.59
N GLN A 58 -6.36 17.00 23.90
CA GLN A 58 -6.19 15.92 24.86
C GLN A 58 -7.45 15.05 24.97
N GLU A 59 -8.62 15.67 25.09
CA GLU A 59 -9.91 14.98 25.15
C GLU A 59 -10.15 14.14 23.88
N GLU A 60 -9.84 14.68 22.70
CA GLU A 60 -9.95 13.96 21.43
C GLU A 60 -9.02 12.76 21.37
N ASN A 61 -7.75 12.91 21.80
CA ASN A 61 -6.82 11.79 21.85
C ASN A 61 -7.27 10.69 22.83
N ASP A 62 -7.83 11.07 23.97
CA ASP A 62 -8.34 10.13 24.96
C ASP A 62 -9.58 9.39 24.43
N ALA A 63 -10.49 10.10 23.77
CA ALA A 63 -11.64 9.49 23.08
C ALA A 63 -11.20 8.50 22.00
N ILE A 64 -10.18 8.85 21.19
CA ILE A 64 -9.61 7.95 20.17
C ILE A 64 -8.99 6.71 20.81
N ARG A 65 -8.28 6.84 21.93
CA ARG A 65 -7.69 5.71 22.66
C ARG A 65 -8.77 4.75 23.16
N VAL A 66 -9.79 5.27 23.83
CA VAL A 66 -10.93 4.47 24.33
C VAL A 66 -11.63 3.75 23.18
N PHE A 67 -11.91 4.46 22.08
CA PHE A 67 -12.53 3.86 20.91
C PHE A 67 -11.66 2.74 20.31
N LYS A 68 -10.35 2.95 20.18
CA LYS A 68 -9.43 1.94 19.66
C LYS A 68 -9.42 0.70 20.54
N ASP A 69 -9.31 0.85 21.86
CA ASP A 69 -9.26 -0.28 22.79
C ASP A 69 -10.56 -1.11 22.77
N GLN A 70 -11.72 -0.47 22.61
CA GLN A 70 -13.01 -1.16 22.51
C GLN A 70 -13.21 -1.91 21.19
N ASN A 71 -12.59 -1.45 20.09
CA ASN A 71 -12.79 -1.99 18.76
C ASN A 71 -11.63 -2.88 18.29
N LYS A 72 -10.79 -3.38 19.21
CA LYS A 72 -9.76 -4.36 18.87
C LYS A 72 -10.41 -5.69 18.49
N PRO A 73 -10.04 -6.28 17.35
CA PRO A 73 -10.55 -7.59 17.01
C PRO A 73 -9.99 -8.63 17.99
N VAL A 74 -10.79 -9.64 18.30
CA VAL A 74 -10.43 -10.71 19.24
C VAL A 74 -9.85 -11.89 18.48
N CYS A 75 -8.69 -12.37 18.92
CA CYS A 75 -8.04 -13.53 18.31
C CYS A 75 -8.91 -14.79 18.46
N PRO A 76 -9.19 -15.53 17.38
CA PRO A 76 -10.03 -16.73 17.44
C PRO A 76 -9.39 -17.88 18.23
N HIS A 77 -8.06 -17.92 18.36
CA HIS A 77 -7.33 -18.95 19.08
C HIS A 77 -7.24 -18.70 20.59
N CYS A 78 -6.55 -17.62 21.02
CA CYS A 78 -6.33 -17.34 22.44
C CYS A 78 -7.45 -16.50 23.11
N LYS A 79 -8.42 -16.00 22.34
CA LYS A 79 -9.52 -15.12 22.80
C LYS A 79 -9.07 -13.80 23.43
N GLN A 80 -7.82 -13.39 23.22
CA GLN A 80 -7.31 -12.09 23.63
C GLN A 80 -7.42 -11.08 22.46
N PRO A 81 -7.55 -9.77 22.76
CA PRO A 81 -7.53 -8.76 21.72
C PRO A 81 -6.21 -8.76 20.95
N VAL A 82 -6.28 -8.50 19.64
CA VAL A 82 -5.12 -8.33 18.78
C VAL A 82 -4.69 -6.86 18.83
N ASP A 83 -3.64 -6.56 19.59
CA ASP A 83 -3.14 -5.19 19.76
C ASP A 83 -2.50 -4.64 18.50
N ASP A 84 -1.72 -5.46 17.80
CA ASP A 84 -1.04 -5.10 16.57
C ASP A 84 -1.67 -5.81 15.37
N LEU A 85 -2.62 -5.12 14.72
CA LEU A 85 -3.29 -5.62 13.52
C LEU A 85 -2.34 -5.69 12.31
N THR A 86 -1.20 -5.00 12.33
CA THR A 86 -0.25 -4.99 11.20
C THR A 86 0.59 -6.27 11.13
N SER A 87 0.88 -6.88 12.28
CA SER A 87 1.55 -8.18 12.39
C SER A 87 0.57 -9.36 12.43
N ALA A 88 -0.73 -9.10 12.50
CA ALA A 88 -1.75 -10.13 12.54
C ALA A 88 -1.84 -10.94 11.24
N ILE A 89 -2.20 -12.21 11.40
CA ILE A 89 -2.41 -13.18 10.32
C ILE A 89 -3.87 -13.61 10.32
N PRO A 90 -4.55 -13.77 9.17
CA PRO A 90 -5.90 -14.31 9.14
C PRO A 90 -5.90 -15.75 9.64
N ASP A 91 -6.93 -16.09 10.39
CA ASP A 91 -7.25 -17.48 10.68
C ASP A 91 -7.64 -18.24 9.40
N LYS A 92 -7.22 -19.50 9.32
CA LYS A 92 -7.48 -20.36 8.15
C LYS A 92 -8.96 -20.65 7.94
N ALA A 93 -9.75 -20.70 9.03
CA ALA A 93 -11.15 -21.07 8.96
C ALA A 93 -12.06 -19.83 8.85
N SER A 94 -11.85 -18.83 9.70
CA SER A 94 -12.72 -17.64 9.74
C SER A 94 -12.24 -16.46 8.89
N GLY A 95 -10.93 -16.39 8.58
CA GLY A 95 -10.33 -15.20 7.96
C GLY A 95 -10.20 -13.99 8.88
N GLU A 96 -10.62 -14.11 10.15
CA GLU A 96 -10.49 -13.07 11.17
C GLU A 96 -9.02 -12.91 11.59
N PRO A 97 -8.60 -11.70 12.00
CA PRO A 97 -7.25 -11.46 12.44
C PRO A 97 -6.92 -12.25 13.72
N MET A 98 -5.77 -12.91 13.69
CA MET A 98 -5.22 -13.73 14.75
C MET A 98 -3.78 -13.30 15.02
N HIS A 99 -3.32 -13.52 16.26
CA HIS A 99 -1.90 -13.34 16.59
C HIS A 99 -1.04 -14.28 15.76
N PHE A 100 0.09 -13.77 15.27
CA PHE A 100 1.07 -14.57 14.56
C PHE A 100 1.60 -15.75 15.39
N ASP A 101 1.82 -15.54 16.68
CA ASP A 101 2.28 -16.57 17.61
C ASP A 101 1.23 -17.67 17.81
N CYS A 102 -0.07 -17.33 17.82
CA CYS A 102 -1.14 -18.33 17.87
C CYS A 102 -1.15 -19.22 16.63
N ALA A 103 -0.87 -18.67 15.44
CA ALA A 103 -0.73 -19.48 14.23
C ALA A 103 0.46 -20.45 14.34
N LEU A 104 1.60 -20.01 14.90
CA LEU A 104 2.76 -20.87 15.17
C LEU A 104 2.43 -22.00 16.16
N GLU A 105 1.69 -21.70 17.23
CA GLU A 105 1.24 -22.69 18.20
C GLU A 105 0.35 -23.75 17.55
N ILE A 106 -0.66 -23.33 16.79
CA ILE A 106 -1.54 -24.25 16.05
C ILE A 106 -0.72 -25.17 15.14
N LEU A 107 0.22 -24.59 14.38
CA LEU A 107 1.09 -25.37 13.50
C LEU A 107 1.94 -26.36 14.30
N SER A 108 2.52 -25.94 15.42
CA SER A 108 3.36 -26.81 16.27
C SER A 108 2.59 -27.98 16.87
N GLN A 109 1.28 -27.81 17.14
CA GLN A 109 0.41 -28.87 17.66
C GLN A 109 -0.06 -29.81 16.56
N SER A 110 -0.30 -29.30 15.36
CA SER A 110 -0.76 -30.08 14.22
C SER A 110 0.34 -30.89 13.53
N GLU A 111 1.58 -30.39 13.56
CA GLU A 111 2.73 -31.01 12.89
C GLU A 111 3.56 -31.84 13.87
N SER A 112 3.88 -33.07 13.49
CA SER A 112 4.78 -33.93 14.26
C SER A 112 6.24 -33.48 14.06
N LEU A 113 6.71 -32.57 14.91
CA LEU A 113 8.11 -32.13 14.90
C LEU A 113 9.00 -33.24 15.47
N THR A 114 10.00 -33.69 14.70
CA THR A 114 10.94 -34.73 15.14
C THR A 114 12.29 -34.12 15.55
N GLY A 115 12.73 -34.36 16.78
CA GLY A 115 14.09 -34.03 17.23
C GLY A 115 14.45 -32.54 17.11
N SER A 116 15.32 -32.20 16.15
CA SER A 116 15.84 -30.85 15.90
C SER A 116 14.98 -30.00 14.95
N ASP A 117 13.76 -30.45 14.62
CA ASP A 117 12.84 -29.74 13.74
C ASP A 117 12.23 -28.50 14.43
N LYS A 118 12.16 -27.39 13.70
CA LYS A 118 11.46 -26.16 14.13
C LYS A 118 10.57 -25.63 13.03
N ILE A 119 9.48 -24.98 13.42
CA ILE A 119 8.62 -24.22 12.50
C ILE A 119 9.16 -22.80 12.44
N VAL A 120 9.40 -22.31 11.22
CA VAL A 120 9.86 -20.95 10.96
C VAL A 120 8.98 -20.30 9.90
N TYR A 121 8.82 -18.99 9.98
CA TYR A 121 8.12 -18.25 8.93
C TYR A 121 9.08 -17.92 7.79
N ILE A 122 8.70 -18.29 6.56
CA ILE A 122 9.53 -18.11 5.36
C ILE A 122 9.01 -16.97 4.47
N GLY A 123 7.96 -16.27 4.89
CA GLY A 123 7.39 -15.12 4.18
C GLY A 123 6.20 -15.48 3.28
N GLN A 124 5.48 -14.42 2.87
CA GLN A 124 4.30 -14.50 1.99
C GLN A 124 3.18 -15.41 2.54
N GLY A 125 2.96 -15.40 3.86
CA GLY A 125 1.93 -16.24 4.48
C GLY A 125 2.29 -17.73 4.53
N ARG A 126 3.58 -18.08 4.46
CA ARG A 126 4.05 -19.47 4.49
C ARG A 126 4.98 -19.75 5.65
N PHE A 127 4.84 -20.95 6.20
CA PHE A 127 5.71 -21.49 7.25
C PHE A 127 6.51 -22.66 6.67
N GLY A 128 7.68 -22.92 7.25
CA GLY A 128 8.54 -24.03 6.90
C GLY A 128 8.86 -24.86 8.13
N VAL A 129 8.77 -26.18 8.00
CA VAL A 129 9.39 -27.10 8.96
C VAL A 129 10.84 -27.27 8.55
N VAL A 130 11.74 -26.86 9.43
CA VAL A 130 13.17 -26.79 9.17
C VAL A 130 13.90 -27.71 10.12
N ALA A 131 14.75 -28.57 9.55
CA ALA A 131 15.65 -29.42 10.30
C ALA A 131 17.03 -28.76 10.38
N PHE A 132 17.50 -28.59 11.61
CA PHE A 132 18.86 -28.14 11.87
C PHE A 132 19.76 -29.37 12.09
N GLU A 133 20.88 -29.44 11.38
CA GLU A 133 21.82 -30.54 11.52
C GLU A 133 22.67 -30.42 12.78
N ARG A 134 23.49 -29.35 12.85
CA ARG A 134 24.45 -29.12 13.95
C ARG A 134 24.57 -27.65 14.35
N ASP A 135 24.37 -26.73 13.40
CA ASP A 135 24.45 -25.29 13.60
C ASP A 135 23.22 -24.62 12.99
N GLN A 136 22.86 -23.43 13.48
CA GLN A 136 21.69 -22.67 13.00
C GLN A 136 21.85 -22.16 11.56
N LYS A 137 23.07 -22.18 11.02
CA LYS A 137 23.35 -21.74 9.64
C LYS A 137 23.07 -22.80 8.58
N HIS A 138 23.18 -24.08 8.94
CA HIS A 138 23.01 -25.19 8.02
C HIS A 138 21.69 -25.87 8.34
N PHE A 139 20.70 -25.62 7.50
CA PHE A 139 19.36 -26.12 7.70
C PHE A 139 18.74 -26.56 6.39
N THR A 140 17.83 -27.54 6.48
CA THR A 140 17.05 -28.02 5.34
C THR A 140 15.57 -27.81 5.63
N ILE A 141 14.86 -27.21 4.67
CA ILE A 141 13.40 -27.09 4.73
C ILE A 141 12.80 -28.45 4.34
N LYS A 142 12.24 -29.17 5.31
CA LYS A 142 11.61 -30.48 5.11
C LYS A 142 10.23 -30.34 4.48
N LYS A 143 9.47 -29.32 4.88
CA LYS A 143 8.08 -29.10 4.48
C LYS A 143 7.79 -27.61 4.42
N VAL A 144 7.04 -27.19 3.41
CA VAL A 144 6.45 -25.85 3.35
C VAL A 144 4.96 -25.99 3.62
N ILE A 145 4.44 -25.12 4.48
CA ILE A 145 3.05 -25.07 4.91
C ILE A 145 2.51 -23.71 4.48
N ASP A 146 1.58 -23.72 3.54
CA ASP A 146 0.87 -22.52 3.14
C ASP A 146 -0.18 -22.19 4.22
N TRP A 147 0.00 -21.05 4.88
CA TRP A 147 -0.97 -20.54 5.85
C TRP A 147 -2.00 -19.65 5.19
N GLU A 148 -1.52 -18.73 4.35
CA GLU A 148 -2.35 -17.89 3.49
C GLU A 148 -2.14 -18.27 2.02
N SER A 149 -3.19 -18.18 1.22
CA SER A 149 -3.05 -18.24 -0.24
C SER A 149 -2.37 -16.97 -0.74
N LYS A 150 -1.54 -17.12 -1.77
CA LYS A 150 -0.89 -15.99 -2.44
C LYS A 150 -1.89 -15.08 -3.15
N GLU A 151 -3.01 -15.64 -3.61
CA GLU A 151 -4.06 -14.90 -4.33
C GLU A 151 -5.13 -14.32 -3.41
N ALA A 152 -5.31 -14.88 -2.21
CA ALA A 152 -6.37 -14.50 -1.29
C ALA A 152 -5.83 -13.70 -0.10
N HIS A 153 -6.08 -12.40 -0.11
CA HIS A 153 -5.82 -11.54 1.04
C HIS A 153 -7.10 -11.31 1.84
N ALA A 154 -6.97 -11.30 3.16
CA ALA A 154 -8.08 -11.00 4.04
C ALA A 154 -8.60 -9.56 3.81
N PRO A 155 -9.93 -9.34 3.66
CA PRO A 155 -10.49 -8.03 3.32
C PRO A 155 -10.10 -6.89 4.27
N TRP A 156 -9.94 -7.20 5.56
CA TRP A 156 -9.57 -6.22 6.59
C TRP A 156 -8.19 -5.59 6.35
N ARG A 157 -7.30 -6.24 5.59
CA ARG A 157 -6.01 -5.65 5.20
C ARG A 157 -6.15 -4.50 4.22
N ASN A 158 -7.14 -4.56 3.32
CA ASN A 158 -7.40 -3.46 2.38
C ASN A 158 -7.86 -2.22 3.16
N THR A 159 -8.79 -2.40 4.10
CA THR A 159 -9.24 -1.32 5.00
C THR A 159 -8.08 -0.72 5.78
N LEU A 160 -7.16 -1.55 6.28
CA LEU A 160 -5.97 -1.08 6.97
C LEU A 160 -5.04 -0.26 6.05
N CYS A 161 -4.75 -0.76 4.85
CA CYS A 161 -3.96 -0.05 3.85
C CYS A 161 -4.57 1.30 3.44
N ASP A 162 -5.89 1.33 3.25
CA ASP A 162 -6.63 2.54 2.89
C ASP A 162 -6.53 3.59 4.00
N LEU A 163 -6.62 3.18 5.27
CA LEU A 163 -6.46 4.07 6.42
C LEU A 163 -5.04 4.68 6.46
N TYR A 164 -4.00 3.87 6.28
CA TYR A 164 -2.61 4.37 6.28
C TYR A 164 -2.31 5.29 5.08
N SER A 165 -2.93 5.03 3.93
CA SER A 165 -2.70 5.79 2.69
C SER A 165 -3.28 7.21 2.71
N GLN A 166 -4.24 7.48 3.59
CA GLN A 166 -4.87 8.79 3.76
C GLN A 166 -4.04 9.79 4.56
N THR A 167 -2.98 9.32 5.22
CA THR A 167 -2.04 10.17 5.97
C THR A 167 -1.03 10.79 5.00
N LYS A 168 -1.32 11.98 4.47
CA LYS A 168 -0.40 12.84 3.69
C LYS A 168 -0.38 14.26 4.22
#